data_AF-A0A9R1BXK8-F1
#
_entry.id   AF-A0A9R1BXK8-F1
#
_cell.length_a   1.000
_cell.length_b   1.000
_cell.length_c   1.000
_cell.angle_alpha   90.00
_cell.angle_beta   90.00
_cell.angle_gamma   90.00
#
_symmetry.space_group_name_H-M   'P 1'
#
loop_
_entity.id
_entity.type
_entity.pdbx_description
1 polymer ?
#
loop_
_entity_poly.entity_id
_entity_poly.type
_entity_poly.pdbx_seq_one_letter_code
_entity_poly.pdbx_strand_id
1 'polypeptide(L)'
;MAAKLTRLHSLRERLGATFSSHPNELIALFSRYVHQGKGMLQRHQLLAEFDALFESDKEKYAPFEDILRAAQEAIVLPPWVALAIRPRPGVWDYIRVNVSELAVEELTVSEYLAFKEQLVDEHASSKFVLELDFEPFNASFPRPSMSKSIGNGVQFLNRHLSSKLFQDKESLYPLLNFLKAHNYKGTTMMLNDRIQSLRGLQSALRKAEEYLVSIPEDTPSSEFNHRFQELGLEKGWGDTAKRVHDTIHLLLDLLEAPDPASLEKFLGTIPMMFNVVILSPHGYFAQSNVLGYPDTGGQVVYILDQVRALENEMLLRIKQQGLDITPKILIVTRLLPDAVGTTCGQRLEKVIGTEHTDILRVPFRTENGILRKWISRFDVWPYLETYTEDVANELMREMQTKPDLIIGNYSDGNLVATLLAHKLGVTQCTIAHALEKTKYPNSDIYLDKFDSQYHFSCQFTADLIAMNHTDFIITSTFQEIAGSKDSVGQYESHIAFTLPDLYRVVHGIDVFDPKFNIVSPGADMTVYFPYTETDKRLTAFHSEIEELLYSDVENDEHIEGQEQANHLFNGPS
;
A
#
# COMPACT_ATOMS: atom_id res chain seq x y z
N MET A 1 -40.33 -16.53 13.54
CA MET A 1 -39.60 -16.58 14.83
C MET A 1 -38.23 -15.98 14.58
N ALA A 2 -37.99 -14.78 15.10
CA ALA A 2 -36.69 -14.13 15.03
C ALA A 2 -35.71 -14.91 15.91
N ALA A 3 -34.63 -15.43 15.33
CA ALA A 3 -33.50 -15.92 16.09
C ALA A 3 -32.94 -14.73 16.88
N LYS A 4 -33.09 -14.78 18.21
CA LYS A 4 -32.42 -13.85 19.13
C LYS A 4 -30.93 -13.90 18.82
N LEU A 5 -30.37 -12.80 18.34
CA LEU A 5 -28.93 -12.55 18.37
C LEU A 5 -28.46 -12.73 19.82
N THR A 6 -27.80 -13.85 20.08
CA THR A 6 -27.08 -14.09 21.32
C THR A 6 -26.00 -13.01 21.43
N ARG A 7 -26.07 -12.21 22.50
CA ARG A 7 -25.08 -11.18 22.85
C ARG A 7 -23.70 -11.85 22.83
N LEU A 8 -22.81 -11.48 21.92
CA LEU A 8 -21.41 -11.91 21.97
C LEU A 8 -20.85 -11.38 23.30
N HIS A 9 -20.49 -12.28 24.22
CA HIS A 9 -19.82 -11.92 25.46
C HIS A 9 -18.51 -11.17 25.14
N SER A 10 -18.24 -10.08 25.85
CA SER A 10 -16.96 -9.37 25.69
C SER A 10 -15.80 -10.29 26.08
N LEU A 11 -14.60 -10.03 25.55
CA LEU A 11 -13.42 -10.84 25.85
C LEU A 11 -13.15 -10.89 27.37
N ARG A 12 -13.38 -9.77 28.06
CA ARG A 12 -13.34 -9.67 29.52
C ARG A 12 -14.34 -10.60 30.21
N GLU A 13 -15.59 -10.67 29.74
CA GLU A 13 -16.60 -11.58 30.30
C GLU A 13 -16.21 -13.04 30.10
N ARG A 14 -15.69 -13.40 28.92
CA ARG A 14 -15.19 -14.76 28.64
C ARG A 14 -14.03 -15.13 29.54
N LEU A 15 -13.03 -14.27 29.66
CA LEU A 15 -11.86 -14.51 30.51
C LEU A 15 -12.23 -14.52 31.98
N GLY A 16 -13.02 -13.55 32.45
CA GLY A 16 -13.50 -13.50 33.83
C GLY A 16 -14.29 -14.76 34.21
N ALA A 17 -15.10 -15.29 33.30
CA ALA A 17 -15.81 -16.56 33.51
C ALA A 17 -14.84 -17.75 33.62
N THR A 18 -13.79 -17.81 32.79
CA THR A 18 -12.76 -18.88 32.89
C THR A 18 -11.90 -18.75 34.15
N PHE A 19 -11.51 -17.53 34.53
CA PHE A 19 -10.81 -17.26 35.79
C PHE A 19 -11.65 -17.69 37.00
N SER A 20 -12.97 -17.51 36.93
CA SER A 20 -13.89 -17.96 37.99
C SER A 20 -14.04 -19.49 38.04
N SER A 21 -13.93 -20.19 36.90
CA SER A 21 -14.12 -21.64 36.83
C SER A 21 -12.83 -22.43 37.10
N HIS A 22 -11.66 -21.90 36.74
CA HIS A 22 -10.35 -22.57 36.86
C HIS A 22 -9.25 -21.63 37.41
N PRO A 23 -9.41 -21.08 38.63
CA PRO A 23 -8.51 -20.06 39.16
C PRO A 23 -7.09 -20.59 39.39
N ASN A 24 -6.93 -21.80 39.95
CA ASN A 24 -5.61 -22.31 40.36
C ASN A 24 -4.68 -22.57 39.16
N GLU A 25 -5.23 -23.12 38.08
CA GLU A 25 -4.47 -23.46 36.89
C GLU A 25 -4.08 -22.21 36.08
N LEU A 26 -4.96 -21.20 36.04
CA LEU A 26 -4.66 -19.91 35.43
C LEU A 26 -3.63 -19.11 36.25
N ILE A 27 -3.72 -19.14 37.58
CA ILE A 27 -2.66 -18.60 38.45
C ILE A 27 -1.33 -19.27 38.12
N ALA A 28 -1.31 -20.60 37.99
CA ALA A 28 -0.07 -21.34 37.73
C ALA A 28 0.54 -20.92 36.38
N LEU A 29 -0.26 -20.77 35.33
CA LEU A 29 0.20 -20.31 34.03
C LEU A 29 0.72 -18.87 34.07
N PHE A 30 -0.08 -17.92 34.56
CA PHE A 30 0.34 -16.51 34.61
C PHE A 30 1.50 -16.28 35.58
N SER A 31 1.60 -17.08 36.64
CA SER A 31 2.77 -17.12 37.50
C SER A 31 4.00 -17.54 36.71
N ARG A 32 3.93 -18.57 35.86
CA ARG A 32 5.06 -18.94 35.00
C ARG A 32 5.51 -17.78 34.11
N TYR A 33 4.59 -17.03 33.51
CA TYR A 33 4.94 -15.81 32.76
C TYR A 33 5.65 -14.76 33.63
N VAL A 34 5.10 -14.47 34.81
CA VAL A 34 5.70 -13.51 35.75
C VAL A 34 7.08 -13.96 36.25
N HIS A 35 7.30 -15.25 36.43
CA HIS A 35 8.60 -15.81 36.85
C HIS A 35 9.70 -15.64 35.79
N GLN A 36 9.35 -15.43 34.52
CA GLN A 36 10.32 -15.08 33.48
C GLN A 36 10.86 -13.65 33.63
N GLY A 37 10.25 -12.84 34.50
CA GLY A 37 10.70 -11.49 34.82
C GLY A 37 10.13 -10.41 33.90
N LYS A 38 10.60 -9.18 34.10
CA LYS A 38 10.24 -8.02 33.27
C LYS A 38 10.65 -8.28 31.82
N GLY A 39 9.70 -8.22 30.88
CA GLY A 39 10.00 -8.48 29.48
C GLY A 39 8.77 -8.64 28.61
N MET A 40 8.99 -9.10 27.38
CA MET A 40 7.94 -9.35 26.41
C MET A 40 8.00 -10.79 25.94
N LEU A 41 6.84 -11.45 25.92
CA LEU A 41 6.68 -12.82 25.45
C LEU A 41 5.98 -12.84 24.10
N GLN A 42 6.54 -13.61 23.18
CA GLN A 42 5.96 -13.86 21.87
C GLN A 42 4.94 -14.99 21.95
N ARG A 43 4.02 -15.03 20.99
CA ARG A 43 2.99 -16.07 20.87
C ARG A 43 3.49 -17.50 21.11
N HIS A 44 4.60 -17.89 20.50
CA HIS A 44 5.13 -19.25 20.64
C HIS A 44 5.58 -19.57 22.08
N GLN A 45 6.10 -18.57 22.81
CA GLN A 45 6.48 -18.71 24.22
C GLN A 45 5.24 -18.83 25.11
N LEU A 46 4.19 -18.05 24.82
CA LEU A 46 2.92 -18.13 25.54
C LEU A 46 2.29 -19.52 25.40
N LEU A 47 2.28 -20.06 24.18
CA LEU A 47 1.73 -21.38 23.89
C LEU A 47 2.58 -22.51 24.46
N ALA A 48 3.91 -22.39 24.46
CA ALA A 48 4.80 -23.39 25.04
C ALA A 48 4.54 -23.59 26.55
N GLU A 49 4.38 -22.50 27.30
CA GLU A 49 4.06 -22.57 28.74
C GLU A 49 2.67 -23.14 29.01
N PHE A 50 1.70 -22.84 28.13
CA PHE A 50 0.37 -23.40 28.18
C PHE A 50 0.41 -24.91 27.94
N ASP A 51 1.04 -25.34 26.85
CA ASP A 51 1.16 -26.76 26.50
C ASP A 51 1.87 -27.55 27.61
N ALA A 52 2.92 -26.99 28.21
CA ALA A 52 3.64 -27.59 29.31
C ALA A 52 2.85 -27.71 30.63
N LEU A 53 1.71 -27.01 30.77
CA LEU A 53 0.87 -27.09 31.97
C LEU A 53 -0.41 -27.91 31.74
N PHE A 54 -0.91 -27.96 30.50
CA PHE A 54 -2.22 -28.49 30.16
C PHE A 54 -2.20 -29.68 29.19
N GLU A 55 -1.04 -30.31 28.97
CA GLU A 55 -0.84 -31.41 28.01
C GLU A 55 -1.88 -32.54 28.12
N SER A 56 -2.31 -32.89 29.34
CA SER A 56 -3.26 -33.99 29.60
C SER A 56 -4.75 -33.63 29.52
N ASP A 57 -5.12 -32.34 29.54
CA ASP A 57 -6.51 -31.87 29.74
C ASP A 57 -6.93 -30.75 28.76
N LYS A 58 -6.33 -30.68 27.56
CA LYS A 58 -6.53 -29.59 26.60
C LYS A 58 -8.01 -29.29 26.28
N GLU A 59 -8.85 -30.31 26.14
CA GLU A 59 -10.29 -30.13 25.83
C GLU A 59 -11.03 -29.31 26.90
N LYS A 60 -10.62 -29.40 28.17
CA LYS A 60 -11.22 -28.67 29.28
C LYS A 60 -10.91 -27.16 29.22
N TYR A 61 -9.80 -26.78 28.61
CA TYR A 61 -9.29 -25.41 28.56
C TYR A 61 -9.34 -24.79 27.16
N ALA A 62 -9.97 -25.47 26.18
CA ALA A 62 -10.05 -25.02 24.79
C ALA A 62 -10.52 -23.56 24.61
N PRO A 63 -11.53 -23.04 25.35
CA PRO A 63 -11.96 -21.64 25.19
C PRO A 63 -10.90 -20.60 25.58
N PHE A 64 -9.97 -20.97 26.47
CA PHE A 64 -8.86 -20.14 26.91
C PHE A 64 -7.62 -20.34 26.05
N GLU A 65 -7.37 -21.57 25.62
CA GLU A 65 -6.38 -21.87 24.59
C GLU A 65 -6.63 -21.04 23.32
N ASP A 66 -7.88 -20.90 22.88
CA ASP A 66 -8.26 -20.05 21.74
C ASP A 66 -7.84 -18.59 21.93
N ILE A 67 -7.91 -18.07 23.16
CA ILE A 67 -7.53 -16.70 23.49
C ILE A 67 -6.01 -16.55 23.46
N LEU A 68 -5.27 -17.50 24.03
CA LEU A 68 -3.80 -17.51 23.96
C LEU A 68 -3.29 -17.74 22.53
N ARG A 69 -3.99 -18.54 21.73
CA ARG A 69 -3.70 -18.70 20.30
C ARG A 69 -3.94 -17.40 19.53
N ALA A 70 -4.91 -16.59 19.94
CA ALA A 70 -5.14 -15.27 19.36
C ALA A 70 -4.18 -14.19 19.89
N ALA A 71 -3.56 -14.39 21.05
CA ALA A 71 -2.56 -13.47 21.61
C ALA A 71 -1.32 -13.38 20.71
N GLN A 72 -0.97 -12.16 20.31
CA GLN A 72 0.19 -11.90 19.45
C GLN A 72 1.45 -11.68 20.29
N GLU A 73 1.31 -10.95 21.39
CA GLU A 73 2.37 -10.67 22.35
C GLU A 73 1.80 -10.49 23.76
N ALA A 74 2.67 -10.70 24.76
CA ALA A 74 2.40 -10.36 26.15
C ALA A 74 3.50 -9.46 26.70
N ILE A 75 3.12 -8.44 27.45
CA ILE A 75 4.02 -7.58 28.21
C ILE A 75 3.96 -8.00 29.68
N VAL A 76 5.11 -8.33 30.26
CA VAL A 76 5.23 -8.79 31.65
C VAL A 76 5.91 -7.69 32.46
N LEU A 77 5.17 -7.10 33.40
CA LEU A 77 5.66 -6.17 34.42
C LEU A 77 5.14 -6.67 35.78
N PRO A 78 5.90 -7.51 36.51
CA PRO A 78 5.40 -8.16 37.73
C PRO A 78 4.74 -7.17 38.71
N PRO A 79 3.54 -7.46 39.24
CA PRO A 79 2.75 -8.70 39.14
C PRO A 79 1.77 -8.75 37.94
N TRP A 80 1.92 -7.88 36.96
CA TRP A 80 1.00 -7.72 35.83
C TRP A 80 1.48 -8.41 34.56
N VAL A 81 0.53 -8.97 33.82
CA VAL A 81 0.72 -9.47 32.45
C VAL A 81 -0.34 -8.84 31.55
N ALA A 82 0.07 -8.03 30.58
CA ALA A 82 -0.81 -7.46 29.57
C ALA A 82 -0.74 -8.28 28.27
N LEU A 83 -1.89 -8.58 27.66
CA LEU A 83 -1.99 -9.37 26.44
C LEU A 83 -2.56 -8.50 25.31
N ALA A 84 -1.92 -8.51 24.15
CA ALA A 84 -2.49 -8.02 22.90
C ALA A 84 -3.11 -9.19 22.13
N ILE A 85 -4.43 -9.21 22.03
CA ILE A 85 -5.19 -10.34 21.54
C ILE A 85 -5.82 -9.96 20.21
N ARG A 86 -5.61 -10.80 19.19
CA ARG A 86 -6.08 -10.59 17.83
C ARG A 86 -7.01 -11.72 17.41
N PRO A 87 -8.32 -11.66 17.74
CA PRO A 87 -9.27 -12.75 17.43
C PRO A 87 -9.43 -13.00 15.93
N ARG A 88 -9.29 -11.95 15.12
CA ARG A 88 -9.37 -12.00 13.65
C ARG A 88 -8.61 -10.82 13.04
N PRO A 89 -8.25 -10.88 11.74
CA PRO A 89 -7.58 -9.78 11.08
C PRO A 89 -8.30 -8.44 11.20
N GLY A 90 -7.56 -7.42 11.64
CA GLY A 90 -8.03 -6.06 11.88
C GLY A 90 -8.77 -5.84 13.19
N VAL A 91 -8.90 -6.86 14.06
CA VAL A 91 -9.62 -6.73 15.33
C VAL A 91 -8.68 -7.09 16.47
N TRP A 92 -8.56 -6.15 17.40
CA TRP A 92 -7.65 -6.21 18.53
C TRP A 92 -8.38 -5.92 19.82
N ASP A 93 -8.05 -6.70 20.85
CA ASP A 93 -8.49 -6.52 22.22
C ASP A 93 -7.25 -6.48 23.11
N TYR A 94 -7.22 -5.59 24.09
CA TYR A 94 -6.11 -5.46 25.02
C TYR A 94 -6.62 -5.68 26.44
N ILE A 95 -5.91 -6.50 27.19
CA ILE A 95 -6.24 -6.78 28.59
C ILE A 95 -4.99 -6.81 29.45
N ARG A 96 -5.14 -6.63 30.75
CA ARG A 96 -4.12 -6.98 31.73
C ARG A 96 -4.68 -7.85 32.84
N VAL A 97 -3.80 -8.71 33.36
CA VAL A 97 -4.10 -9.64 34.45
C VAL A 97 -3.16 -9.33 35.61
N ASN A 98 -3.72 -9.09 36.80
CA ASN A 98 -2.97 -9.09 38.05
C ASN A 98 -2.89 -10.52 38.57
N VAL A 99 -1.69 -11.09 38.63
CA VAL A 99 -1.53 -12.50 39.04
C VAL A 99 -1.77 -12.69 40.54
N SER A 100 -1.52 -11.67 41.36
CA SER A 100 -1.71 -11.72 42.81
C SER A 100 -3.18 -11.57 43.23
N GLU A 101 -3.93 -10.73 42.52
CA GLU A 101 -5.32 -10.40 42.86
C GLU A 101 -6.35 -11.15 42.00
N LEU A 102 -5.91 -11.84 40.95
CA LEU A 102 -6.76 -12.51 39.96
C LEU A 102 -7.75 -11.56 39.27
N ALA A 103 -7.36 -10.30 39.14
CA ALA A 103 -8.16 -9.28 38.48
C ALA A 103 -7.81 -9.23 36.98
N VAL A 104 -8.85 -9.23 36.14
CA VAL A 104 -8.73 -9.01 34.70
C VAL A 104 -9.35 -7.66 34.36
N GLU A 105 -8.54 -6.81 33.72
CA GLU A 105 -8.93 -5.47 33.30
C GLU A 105 -8.79 -5.35 31.79
N GLU A 106 -9.76 -4.70 31.16
CA GLU A 106 -9.69 -4.33 29.75
C GLU A 106 -8.92 -3.01 29.63
N LEU A 107 -8.04 -2.93 28.65
CA LEU A 107 -7.22 -1.76 28.38
C LEU A 107 -7.66 -1.11 27.08
N THR A 108 -7.69 0.20 27.07
CA THR A 108 -7.63 0.97 25.83
C THR A 108 -6.28 0.78 25.15
N VAL A 109 -6.19 1.11 23.86
CA VAL A 109 -4.93 1.08 23.12
C VAL A 109 -3.88 1.97 23.80
N SER A 110 -4.25 3.19 24.18
CA SER A 110 -3.35 4.12 24.88
C SER A 110 -2.82 3.55 26.20
N GLU A 111 -3.67 2.90 27.00
CA GLU A 111 -3.26 2.28 28.26
C GLU A 111 -2.32 1.08 28.04
N TYR A 112 -2.60 0.25 27.03
CA TYR A 112 -1.73 -0.87 26.67
C TYR A 112 -0.35 -0.40 26.19
N LEU A 113 -0.30 0.61 25.33
CA LEU A 113 0.95 1.16 24.82
C LEU A 113 1.75 1.87 25.94
N ALA A 114 1.08 2.62 26.82
CA ALA A 114 1.70 3.20 28.01
C ALA A 114 2.28 2.12 28.94
N PHE A 115 1.61 0.97 29.08
CA PHE A 115 2.12 -0.17 29.82
C PHE A 115 3.33 -0.80 29.11
N LYS A 116 3.33 -0.88 27.76
CA LYS A 116 4.45 -1.38 26.97
C LYS A 116 5.69 -0.50 27.09
N GLU A 117 5.53 0.83 27.12
CA GLU A 117 6.63 1.81 27.28
C GLU A 117 7.44 1.60 28.58
N GLN A 118 6.79 1.15 29.66
CA GLN A 118 7.45 0.86 30.95
C GLN A 118 8.49 -0.27 30.88
N LEU A 119 8.51 -1.05 29.78
CA LEU A 119 9.60 -1.99 29.52
C LEU A 119 10.94 -1.29 29.35
N VAL A 120 10.94 -0.10 28.74
CA VAL A 120 12.15 0.65 28.36
C VAL A 120 12.44 1.73 29.40
N ASP A 121 11.45 2.53 29.75
CA ASP A 121 11.58 3.57 30.79
C ASP A 121 10.54 3.38 31.90
N GLU A 122 11.02 3.02 33.09
CA GLU A 122 10.19 2.85 34.29
C GLU A 122 9.54 4.16 34.76
N HIS A 123 10.03 5.30 34.29
CA HIS A 123 9.52 6.63 34.62
C HIS A 123 8.71 7.26 33.48
N ALA A 124 8.36 6.50 32.43
CA ALA A 124 7.51 6.89 31.31
C ALA A 124 6.11 7.33 31.79
N SER A 125 6.06 8.53 32.35
CA SER A 125 4.91 9.13 33.03
C SER A 125 4.83 10.62 32.70
N SER A 126 5.35 11.00 31.53
CA SER A 126 5.06 12.32 30.97
C SER A 126 3.55 12.43 30.83
N LYS A 127 2.96 13.43 31.49
CA LYS A 127 1.50 13.66 31.47
C LYS A 127 0.97 14.06 30.09
N PHE A 128 1.86 14.37 29.13
CA PHE A 128 1.52 14.94 27.82
C PHE A 128 2.35 14.30 26.69
N VAL A 129 2.36 12.96 26.60
CA VAL A 129 2.89 12.27 25.41
C VAL A 129 2.00 12.58 24.21
N LEU A 130 2.59 12.85 23.04
CA LEU A 130 1.85 13.05 21.80
C LEU A 130 1.20 11.72 21.38
N GLU A 131 -0.12 11.69 21.31
CA GLU A 131 -0.89 10.57 20.75
C GLU A 131 -1.37 10.92 19.34
N LEU A 132 -1.00 10.08 18.38
CA LEU A 132 -1.48 10.13 17.00
C LEU A 132 -2.70 9.22 16.86
N ASP A 133 -3.85 9.83 16.63
CA ASP A 133 -5.13 9.16 16.43
C ASP A 133 -5.78 9.66 15.14
N PHE A 134 -5.75 8.81 14.09
CA PHE A 134 -6.35 9.11 12.80
C PHE A 134 -7.81 8.64 12.69
N GLU A 135 -8.36 7.94 13.69
CA GLU A 135 -9.72 7.41 13.61
C GLU A 135 -10.79 8.51 13.43
N PRO A 136 -10.77 9.63 14.18
CA PRO A 136 -11.77 10.70 14.06
C PRO A 136 -11.77 11.37 12.70
N PHE A 137 -10.61 11.45 12.04
CA PHE A 137 -10.45 12.09 10.73
C PHE A 137 -11.05 11.25 9.60
N ASN A 138 -11.18 9.93 9.82
CA ASN A 138 -11.74 8.98 8.87
C ASN A 138 -13.20 8.60 9.18
N ALA A 139 -13.84 9.22 10.18
CA ALA A 139 -15.19 8.86 10.63
C ALA A 139 -16.28 9.09 9.57
N SER A 140 -16.06 10.00 8.62
CA SER A 140 -16.98 10.26 7.51
C SER A 140 -16.91 9.20 6.40
N PHE A 141 -15.86 8.37 6.38
CA PHE A 141 -15.70 7.33 5.38
C PHE A 141 -16.36 6.03 5.85
N PRO A 142 -17.24 5.43 5.04
CA PRO A 142 -17.84 4.15 5.37
C PRO A 142 -16.76 3.06 5.41
N ARG A 143 -16.86 2.13 6.36
CA ARG A 143 -15.90 1.03 6.51
C ARG A 143 -16.59 -0.34 6.38
N PRO A 144 -16.00 -1.29 5.63
CA PRO A 144 -16.44 -2.68 5.68
C PRO A 144 -16.11 -3.30 7.04
N SER A 145 -16.95 -4.23 7.51
CA SER A 145 -16.75 -4.93 8.80
C SER A 145 -16.28 -6.39 8.65
N MET A 146 -16.23 -6.89 7.41
CA MET A 146 -15.89 -8.28 7.10
C MET A 146 -14.45 -8.38 6.60
N SER A 147 -13.66 -9.29 7.19
CA SER A 147 -12.25 -9.49 6.82
C SER A 147 -12.05 -9.86 5.34
N LYS A 148 -13.04 -10.49 4.70
CA LYS A 148 -12.99 -10.79 3.25
C LYS A 148 -13.02 -9.55 2.34
N SER A 149 -13.39 -8.39 2.88
CA SER A 149 -13.44 -7.13 2.13
C SER A 149 -12.11 -6.37 2.18
N ILE A 150 -11.19 -6.75 3.07
CA ILE A 150 -9.86 -6.13 3.18
C ILE A 150 -9.14 -6.27 1.83
N GLY A 151 -8.51 -5.18 1.38
CA GLY A 151 -7.81 -5.13 0.08
C GLY A 151 -8.71 -5.12 -1.15
N ASN A 152 -10.04 -5.04 -0.97
CA ASN A 152 -11.03 -4.89 -2.05
C ASN A 152 -11.75 -3.55 -1.95
N GLY A 153 -11.01 -2.50 -1.59
CA GLY A 153 -11.54 -1.20 -1.24
C GLY A 153 -12.32 -0.51 -2.36
N VAL A 154 -11.85 -0.60 -3.61
CA VAL A 154 -12.54 -0.02 -4.78
C VAL A 154 -13.94 -0.63 -4.98
N GLN A 155 -14.10 -1.94 -4.77
CA GLN A 155 -15.41 -2.61 -4.90
C GLN A 155 -16.38 -2.11 -3.83
N PHE A 156 -15.89 -1.85 -2.62
CA PHE A 156 -16.69 -1.28 -1.54
C PHE A 156 -17.07 0.17 -1.85
N LEU A 157 -16.12 0.98 -2.32
CA LEU A 157 -16.34 2.37 -2.70
C LEU A 157 -17.35 2.47 -3.86
N ASN A 158 -17.26 1.60 -4.87
CA ASN A 158 -18.21 1.55 -5.98
C ASN A 158 -19.64 1.28 -5.49
N ARG A 159 -19.82 0.34 -4.54
CA ARG A 159 -21.13 0.09 -3.91
C ARG A 159 -21.64 1.29 -3.12
N HIS A 160 -20.76 1.94 -2.37
CA HIS A 160 -21.14 3.10 -1.59
C HIS A 160 -21.54 4.30 -2.48
N LEU A 161 -20.73 4.62 -3.49
CA LEU A 161 -20.99 5.70 -4.44
C LEU A 161 -22.27 5.42 -5.23
N SER A 162 -22.45 4.23 -5.79
CA SER A 162 -23.69 3.85 -6.49
C SER A 162 -24.92 4.02 -5.59
N SER A 163 -24.87 3.54 -4.35
CA SER A 163 -25.97 3.73 -3.40
C SER A 163 -26.26 5.21 -3.10
N LYS A 164 -25.21 6.05 -2.99
CA LYS A 164 -25.35 7.48 -2.75
C LYS A 164 -25.97 8.21 -3.95
N LEU A 165 -25.50 7.89 -5.16
CA LEU A 165 -26.03 8.42 -6.42
C LEU A 165 -27.50 8.03 -6.63
N PHE A 166 -27.90 6.83 -6.20
CA PHE A 166 -29.29 6.38 -6.30
C PHE A 166 -30.23 7.11 -5.33
N GLN A 167 -29.77 7.38 -4.10
CA GLN A 167 -30.58 8.00 -3.05
C GLN A 167 -30.79 9.50 -3.26
N ASP A 168 -29.80 10.19 -3.84
CA ASP A 168 -29.82 11.64 -3.98
C ASP A 168 -29.38 12.08 -5.39
N LYS A 169 -30.32 12.67 -6.15
CA LYS A 169 -30.04 13.17 -7.50
C LYS A 169 -29.07 14.35 -7.50
N GLU A 170 -28.98 15.12 -6.41
CA GLU A 170 -27.99 16.20 -6.31
C GLU A 170 -26.55 15.63 -6.22
N SER A 171 -26.40 14.40 -5.75
CA SER A 171 -25.11 13.70 -5.70
C SER A 171 -24.53 13.36 -7.09
N LEU A 172 -25.29 13.54 -8.19
CA LEU A 172 -24.79 13.42 -9.57
C LEU A 172 -24.15 14.72 -10.10
N TYR A 173 -24.37 15.88 -9.47
CA TYR A 173 -23.72 17.13 -9.89
C TYR A 173 -22.18 17.09 -9.83
N PRO A 174 -21.55 16.48 -8.82
CA PRO A 174 -20.10 16.25 -8.83
C PRO A 174 -19.62 15.53 -10.09
N LEU A 175 -20.34 14.52 -10.57
CA LEU A 175 -19.99 13.81 -11.81
C LEU A 175 -20.13 14.70 -13.05
N LEU A 176 -21.22 15.47 -13.13
CA LEU A 176 -21.40 16.46 -14.21
C LEU A 176 -20.26 17.49 -14.21
N ASN A 177 -19.95 18.06 -13.05
CA ASN A 177 -18.90 19.07 -12.90
C ASN A 177 -17.52 18.48 -13.22
N PHE A 178 -17.27 17.24 -12.80
CA PHE A 178 -16.06 16.50 -13.12
C PHE A 178 -15.88 16.35 -14.65
N LEU A 179 -16.91 15.87 -15.35
CA LEU A 179 -16.88 15.70 -16.80
C LEU A 179 -16.73 17.04 -17.56
N LYS A 180 -17.29 18.14 -17.04
CA LYS A 180 -17.14 19.49 -17.63
C LYS A 180 -15.76 20.11 -17.40
N ALA A 181 -15.18 19.88 -16.22
CA ALA A 181 -13.87 20.42 -15.87
C ALA A 181 -12.71 19.66 -16.53
N HIS A 182 -13.00 18.52 -17.15
CA HIS A 182 -11.99 17.64 -17.70
C HIS A 182 -11.33 18.24 -18.95
N ASN A 183 -10.03 18.49 -18.84
CA ASN A 183 -9.22 19.18 -19.85
C ASN A 183 -7.80 18.61 -19.85
N TYR A 184 -7.20 18.53 -21.04
CA TYR A 184 -5.79 18.19 -21.20
C TYR A 184 -5.10 19.16 -22.16
N LYS A 185 -4.06 19.86 -21.67
CA LYS A 185 -3.28 20.86 -22.42
C LYS A 185 -4.16 21.87 -23.19
N GLY A 186 -5.24 22.33 -22.56
CA GLY A 186 -6.17 23.30 -23.15
C GLY A 186 -7.25 22.67 -24.04
N THR A 187 -7.22 21.37 -24.29
CA THR A 187 -8.28 20.65 -25.02
C THR A 187 -9.34 20.15 -24.05
N THR A 188 -10.55 20.70 -24.16
CA THR A 188 -11.72 20.22 -23.40
C THR A 188 -12.13 18.83 -23.88
N MET A 189 -12.48 17.96 -22.93
CA MET A 189 -12.91 16.59 -23.20
C MET A 189 -14.27 16.34 -22.54
N MET A 190 -14.94 15.28 -22.97
CA MET A 190 -16.25 14.83 -22.49
C MET A 190 -17.38 15.86 -22.72
N LEU A 191 -17.49 16.90 -21.88
CA LEU A 191 -18.59 17.88 -21.92
C LEU A 191 -18.07 19.31 -22.05
N ASN A 192 -18.73 20.13 -22.87
CA ASN A 192 -18.45 21.57 -22.95
C ASN A 192 -19.51 22.42 -22.21
N ASP A 193 -19.34 23.74 -22.27
CA ASP A 193 -20.18 24.72 -21.58
C ASP A 193 -21.62 24.81 -22.07
N ARG A 194 -22.03 24.06 -23.10
CA ARG A 194 -23.45 23.96 -23.48
C ARG A 194 -24.26 23.17 -22.44
N ILE A 195 -23.62 22.28 -21.69
CA ILE A 195 -24.28 21.44 -20.69
C ILE A 195 -24.12 22.08 -19.31
N GLN A 196 -25.21 22.64 -18.79
CA GLN A 196 -25.23 23.37 -17.51
C GLN A 196 -26.07 22.70 -16.41
N SER A 197 -26.75 21.60 -16.73
CA SER A 197 -27.59 20.88 -15.76
C SER A 197 -27.69 19.39 -16.11
N LEU A 198 -28.07 18.58 -15.12
CA LEU A 198 -28.32 17.14 -15.32
C LEU A 198 -29.42 16.88 -16.36
N ARG A 199 -30.46 17.72 -16.41
CA ARG A 199 -31.51 17.62 -17.46
C ARG A 199 -30.95 17.93 -18.85
N GLY A 200 -30.08 18.92 -18.95
CA GLY A 200 -29.38 19.26 -20.19
C GLY A 200 -28.49 18.11 -20.66
N LEU A 201 -27.72 17.51 -19.75
CA LEU A 201 -26.88 16.34 -20.00
C LEU A 201 -27.72 15.17 -20.52
N GLN A 202 -28.77 14.77 -19.79
CA GLN A 202 -29.63 13.67 -20.19
C GLN A 202 -30.28 13.90 -21.56
N SER A 203 -30.71 15.13 -21.86
CA SER A 203 -31.27 15.46 -23.17
C SER A 203 -30.23 15.39 -24.30
N ALA A 204 -28.99 15.81 -24.06
CA ALA A 204 -27.91 15.74 -25.03
C ALA A 204 -27.51 14.28 -25.32
N LEU A 205 -27.36 13.47 -24.27
CA LEU A 205 -27.02 12.05 -24.37
C LEU A 205 -28.07 11.25 -25.16
N ARG A 206 -29.37 11.45 -24.89
CA ARG A 206 -30.45 10.77 -25.66
C ARG A 206 -30.44 11.13 -27.14
N LYS A 207 -30.23 12.41 -27.48
CA LYS A 207 -30.13 12.87 -28.88
C LYS A 207 -28.90 12.29 -29.58
N ALA A 208 -27.79 12.14 -28.85
CA ALA A 208 -26.59 11.52 -29.36
C ALA A 208 -26.81 10.02 -29.60
N GLU A 209 -27.42 9.30 -28.66
CA GLU A 209 -27.77 7.88 -28.77
C GLU A 209 -28.69 7.62 -29.98
N GLU A 210 -29.78 8.39 -30.15
CA GLU A 210 -30.68 8.28 -31.31
C GLU A 210 -29.94 8.44 -32.65
N TYR A 211 -28.98 9.36 -32.70
CA TYR A 211 -28.18 9.57 -33.90
C TYR A 211 -27.17 8.44 -34.14
N LEU A 212 -26.50 7.95 -33.11
CA LEU A 212 -25.53 6.86 -33.22
C LEU A 212 -26.17 5.56 -33.74
N VAL A 213 -27.40 5.28 -33.33
CA VAL A 213 -28.17 4.12 -33.84
C VAL A 213 -28.50 4.27 -35.34
N SER A 214 -28.50 5.48 -35.88
CA SER A 214 -28.81 5.74 -37.29
C SER A 214 -27.62 5.60 -38.25
N ILE A 215 -26.40 5.43 -37.73
CA ILE A 215 -25.16 5.32 -38.52
C ILE A 215 -24.47 3.96 -38.32
N PRO A 216 -23.58 3.52 -39.22
CA PRO A 216 -22.82 2.27 -39.05
C PRO A 216 -21.96 2.25 -37.77
N GLU A 217 -21.91 1.11 -37.09
CA GLU A 217 -21.20 0.91 -35.81
C GLU A 217 -19.68 1.21 -35.88
N ASP A 218 -19.08 1.01 -37.05
CA ASP A 218 -17.66 1.20 -37.34
C ASP A 218 -17.32 2.63 -37.79
N THR A 219 -18.32 3.53 -37.90
CA THR A 219 -18.11 4.93 -38.29
C THR A 219 -17.13 5.60 -37.31
N PRO A 220 -16.01 6.17 -37.80
CA PRO A 220 -15.05 6.87 -36.95
C PRO A 220 -15.64 8.12 -36.30
N SER A 221 -15.27 8.39 -35.04
CA SER A 221 -15.79 9.56 -34.31
C SER A 221 -15.46 10.89 -34.97
N SER A 222 -14.35 10.96 -35.72
CA SER A 222 -14.00 12.13 -36.53
C SER A 222 -15.09 12.58 -37.50
N GLU A 223 -15.94 11.68 -37.99
CA GLU A 223 -17.00 12.00 -38.96
C GLU A 223 -18.20 12.70 -38.32
N PHE A 224 -18.44 12.51 -37.03
CA PHE A 224 -19.60 13.06 -36.32
C PHE A 224 -19.26 14.00 -35.15
N ASN A 225 -17.99 14.21 -34.84
CA ASN A 225 -17.54 15.09 -33.76
C ASN A 225 -18.15 16.50 -33.81
N HIS A 226 -18.26 17.12 -35.00
CA HIS A 226 -18.85 18.46 -35.12
C HIS A 226 -20.31 18.50 -34.63
N ARG A 227 -21.10 17.48 -35.01
CA ARG A 227 -22.50 17.35 -34.55
C ARG A 227 -22.57 17.12 -33.04
N PHE A 228 -21.64 16.37 -32.48
CA PHE A 228 -21.56 16.11 -31.03
C PHE A 228 -21.22 17.39 -30.25
N GLN A 229 -20.30 18.20 -30.76
CA GLN A 229 -19.94 19.48 -30.16
C GLN A 229 -21.13 20.44 -30.06
N GLU A 230 -22.03 20.44 -31.07
CA GLU A 230 -23.28 21.22 -31.04
C GLU A 230 -24.22 20.75 -29.92
N LEU A 231 -24.23 19.45 -29.61
CA LEU A 231 -24.98 18.86 -28.48
C LEU A 231 -24.30 19.09 -27.13
N GLY A 232 -23.06 19.56 -27.12
CA GLY A 232 -22.26 19.79 -25.92
C GLY A 232 -21.32 18.66 -25.54
N LEU A 233 -21.11 17.69 -26.44
CA LEU A 233 -20.25 16.52 -26.25
C LEU A 233 -18.93 16.74 -27.01
N GLU A 234 -17.82 16.77 -26.28
CA GLU A 234 -16.46 16.86 -26.83
C GLU A 234 -15.87 15.45 -27.08
N LYS A 235 -14.61 15.37 -27.52
CA LYS A 235 -13.91 14.09 -27.70
C LYS A 235 -13.71 13.34 -26.37
N GLY A 236 -13.45 12.03 -26.45
CA GLY A 236 -13.14 11.19 -25.29
C GLY A 236 -14.19 10.11 -24.96
N TRP A 237 -15.26 10.00 -25.76
CA TRP A 237 -16.31 8.97 -25.58
C TRP A 237 -16.03 7.65 -26.29
N GLY A 238 -15.16 7.67 -27.31
CA GLY A 238 -14.90 6.54 -28.18
C GLY A 238 -14.29 6.94 -29.53
N ASP A 239 -13.55 6.02 -30.14
CA ASP A 239 -13.01 6.11 -31.51
C ASP A 239 -14.03 5.74 -32.60
N THR A 240 -15.03 4.91 -32.30
CA THR A 240 -16.10 4.50 -33.24
C THR A 240 -17.49 4.79 -32.70
N ALA A 241 -18.49 4.88 -33.58
CA ALA A 241 -19.89 5.09 -33.23
C ALA A 241 -20.39 4.09 -32.19
N LYS A 242 -20.06 2.80 -32.33
CA LYS A 242 -20.40 1.76 -31.36
C LYS A 242 -19.87 2.05 -29.96
N ARG A 243 -18.60 2.43 -29.85
CA ARG A 243 -17.97 2.67 -28.55
C ARG A 243 -18.47 3.94 -27.90
N VAL A 244 -18.67 4.99 -28.69
CA VAL A 244 -19.33 6.22 -28.22
C VAL A 244 -20.74 5.89 -27.71
N HIS A 245 -21.50 5.06 -28.43
CA HIS A 245 -22.82 4.60 -28.02
C HIS A 245 -22.75 3.85 -26.68
N ASP A 246 -21.88 2.87 -26.55
CA ASP A 246 -21.73 2.09 -25.31
C ASP A 246 -21.36 2.97 -24.11
N THR A 247 -20.45 3.93 -24.29
CA THR A 247 -20.05 4.87 -23.21
C THR A 247 -21.21 5.82 -22.83
N ILE A 248 -21.95 6.34 -23.82
CA ILE A 248 -23.13 7.18 -23.58
C ILE A 248 -24.23 6.40 -22.87
N HIS A 249 -24.46 5.16 -23.29
CA HIS A 249 -25.46 4.28 -22.70
C HIS A 249 -25.14 4.00 -21.22
N LEU A 250 -23.88 3.71 -20.89
CA LEU A 250 -23.44 3.56 -19.50
C LEU A 250 -23.73 4.80 -18.65
N LEU A 251 -23.49 6.01 -19.19
CA LEU A 251 -23.80 7.23 -18.46
C LEU A 251 -25.31 7.45 -18.31
N LEU A 252 -26.11 7.12 -19.33
CA LEU A 252 -27.57 7.17 -19.24
C LEU A 252 -28.10 6.22 -18.15
N ASP A 253 -27.59 4.99 -18.11
CA ASP A 253 -27.92 4.01 -17.06
C ASP A 253 -27.56 4.56 -15.66
N LEU A 254 -26.38 5.17 -15.51
CA LEU A 254 -25.97 5.79 -14.25
C LEU A 254 -26.83 6.98 -13.82
N LEU A 255 -27.38 7.75 -14.77
CA LEU A 255 -28.29 8.84 -14.48
C LEU A 255 -29.70 8.36 -14.10
N GLU A 256 -30.08 7.15 -14.52
CA GLU A 256 -31.41 6.58 -14.28
C GLU A 256 -31.43 5.63 -13.07
N ALA A 257 -30.53 4.66 -13.03
CA ALA A 257 -30.44 3.62 -12.01
C ALA A 257 -28.96 3.22 -11.77
N PRO A 258 -28.18 4.03 -11.02
CA PRO A 258 -26.76 3.75 -10.83
C PRO A 258 -26.49 2.46 -10.05
N ASP A 259 -25.73 1.55 -10.65
CA ASP A 259 -25.22 0.33 -10.03
C ASP A 259 -23.67 0.31 -9.96
N PRO A 260 -23.07 -0.51 -9.08
CA PRO A 260 -21.62 -0.49 -8.87
C PRO A 260 -20.80 -0.89 -10.10
N ALA A 261 -21.29 -1.82 -10.91
CA ALA A 261 -20.54 -2.33 -12.06
C ALA A 261 -20.55 -1.31 -13.21
N SER A 262 -21.69 -0.68 -13.47
CA SER A 262 -21.78 0.41 -14.46
C SER A 262 -20.94 1.61 -14.05
N LEU A 263 -20.90 1.95 -12.75
CA LEU A 263 -20.11 3.07 -12.24
C LEU A 263 -18.61 2.82 -12.44
N GLU A 264 -18.15 1.62 -12.06
CA GLU A 264 -16.76 1.20 -12.26
C GLU A 264 -16.37 1.23 -13.74
N LYS A 265 -17.22 0.65 -14.60
CA LYS A 265 -16.98 0.60 -16.03
C LYS A 265 -16.92 2.00 -16.65
N PHE A 266 -17.86 2.88 -16.30
CA PHE A 266 -17.88 4.24 -16.82
C PHE A 266 -16.69 5.07 -16.35
N LEU A 267 -16.39 5.09 -15.04
CA LEU A 267 -15.25 5.83 -14.52
C LEU A 267 -13.93 5.31 -15.12
N GLY A 268 -13.81 4.00 -15.32
CA GLY A 268 -12.67 3.37 -15.97
C GLY A 268 -12.55 3.61 -17.48
N THR A 269 -13.59 4.14 -18.13
CA THR A 269 -13.52 4.56 -19.55
C THR A 269 -13.14 6.01 -19.73
N ILE A 270 -13.32 6.87 -18.70
CA ILE A 270 -12.99 8.30 -18.82
C ILE A 270 -11.48 8.43 -19.06
N PRO A 271 -11.04 9.14 -20.11
CA PRO A 271 -9.63 9.27 -20.45
C PRO A 271 -8.92 10.22 -19.49
N MET A 272 -8.49 9.73 -18.33
CA MET A 272 -7.86 10.57 -17.30
C MET A 272 -6.33 10.51 -17.29
N MET A 273 -5.76 9.41 -17.77
CA MET A 273 -4.40 9.00 -17.47
C MET A 273 -3.47 9.26 -18.67
N PHE A 274 -2.82 10.43 -18.72
CA PHE A 274 -1.88 10.78 -19.79
C PHE A 274 -0.45 10.99 -19.28
N ASN A 275 -0.28 11.66 -18.15
CA ASN A 275 1.02 11.91 -17.53
C ASN A 275 1.10 11.22 -16.17
N VAL A 276 2.02 10.27 -16.04
CA VAL A 276 2.23 9.51 -14.80
C VAL A 276 3.62 9.76 -14.25
N VAL A 277 3.71 10.02 -12.95
CA VAL A 277 4.99 10.18 -12.25
C VAL A 277 5.13 9.07 -11.21
N ILE A 278 6.27 8.39 -11.20
CA ILE A 278 6.57 7.29 -10.29
C ILE A 278 7.82 7.66 -9.50
N LEU A 279 7.75 7.68 -8.18
CA LEU A 279 8.85 8.10 -7.31
C LEU A 279 9.57 6.88 -6.76
N SER A 280 10.89 6.80 -6.96
CA SER A 280 11.77 5.79 -6.36
C SER A 280 13.17 6.39 -6.09
N PRO A 281 13.32 7.26 -5.08
CA PRO A 281 14.54 8.06 -4.89
C PRO A 281 15.80 7.27 -4.55
N HIS A 282 15.74 6.34 -3.59
CA HIS A 282 16.90 5.57 -3.15
C HIS A 282 17.39 4.52 -4.18
N GLY A 283 18.55 3.94 -3.87
CA GLY A 283 19.14 2.84 -4.65
C GLY A 283 19.82 3.28 -5.94
N TYR A 284 20.34 2.30 -6.68
CA TYR A 284 20.91 2.46 -8.01
C TYR A 284 19.85 2.09 -9.05
N PHE A 285 18.88 2.97 -9.27
CA PHE A 285 17.81 2.67 -10.21
C PHE A 285 18.36 2.73 -11.65
N ALA A 286 18.54 1.61 -12.35
CA ALA A 286 18.95 1.57 -13.76
C ALA A 286 18.50 0.26 -14.41
N GLN A 287 18.69 0.15 -15.73
CA GLN A 287 18.22 -1.02 -16.50
C GLN A 287 19.27 -2.13 -16.65
N SER A 288 20.52 -1.87 -16.30
CA SER A 288 21.62 -2.83 -16.34
C SER A 288 22.67 -2.51 -15.28
N ASN A 289 23.48 -3.52 -14.91
CA ASN A 289 24.64 -3.39 -14.02
C ASN A 289 24.35 -2.89 -12.60
N VAL A 290 23.13 -3.07 -12.09
CA VAL A 290 22.71 -2.53 -10.78
C VAL A 290 22.01 -3.53 -9.86
N LEU A 291 21.40 -4.60 -10.39
CA LEU A 291 20.69 -5.57 -9.56
C LEU A 291 21.68 -6.29 -8.63
N GLY A 292 21.37 -6.29 -7.32
CA GLY A 292 22.24 -6.83 -6.28
C GLY A 292 23.06 -5.78 -5.55
N TYR A 293 23.10 -4.52 -6.01
CA TYR A 293 23.72 -3.43 -5.26
C TYR A 293 22.90 -3.09 -4.01
N PRO A 294 23.51 -2.46 -2.99
CA PRO A 294 22.78 -1.98 -1.82
C PRO A 294 21.55 -1.15 -2.22
N ASP A 295 20.43 -1.44 -1.55
CA ASP A 295 19.13 -0.78 -1.78
C ASP A 295 18.59 -0.93 -3.21
N THR A 296 19.08 -1.94 -3.98
CA THR A 296 18.72 -2.13 -5.39
C THR A 296 18.32 -3.58 -5.66
N GLY A 297 17.02 -3.83 -5.77
CA GLY A 297 16.49 -5.17 -5.94
C GLY A 297 15.11 -5.21 -6.59
N GLY A 298 14.20 -6.01 -6.03
CA GLY A 298 12.88 -6.28 -6.60
C GLY A 298 12.04 -5.04 -6.91
N GLN A 299 12.20 -3.94 -6.18
CA GLN A 299 11.52 -2.67 -6.47
C GLN A 299 11.88 -2.10 -7.85
N VAL A 300 13.14 -2.18 -8.28
CA VAL A 300 13.56 -1.68 -9.61
C VAL A 300 12.94 -2.54 -10.70
N VAL A 301 12.97 -3.87 -10.52
CA VAL A 301 12.35 -4.82 -11.46
C VAL A 301 10.84 -4.59 -11.54
N TYR A 302 10.17 -4.46 -10.40
CA TYR A 302 8.74 -4.18 -10.31
C TYR A 302 8.37 -2.94 -11.12
N ILE A 303 9.07 -1.82 -10.92
CA ILE A 303 8.74 -0.55 -11.57
C ILE A 303 9.01 -0.63 -13.08
N LEU A 304 10.12 -1.23 -13.50
CA LEU A 304 10.44 -1.38 -14.93
C LEU A 304 9.41 -2.24 -15.67
N ASP A 305 8.92 -3.32 -15.07
CA ASP A 305 7.86 -4.15 -15.65
C ASP A 305 6.50 -3.43 -15.62
N GLN A 306 6.22 -2.72 -14.51
CA GLN A 306 4.99 -1.94 -14.34
C GLN A 306 4.82 -0.90 -15.44
N VAL A 307 5.86 -0.10 -15.73
CA VAL A 307 5.73 0.99 -16.71
C VAL A 307 5.53 0.49 -18.14
N ARG A 308 6.09 -0.67 -18.51
CA ARG A 308 5.85 -1.28 -19.83
C ARG A 308 4.40 -1.70 -19.98
N ALA A 309 3.84 -2.36 -18.96
CA ALA A 309 2.43 -2.74 -18.96
C ALA A 309 1.51 -1.50 -18.93
N LEU A 310 1.86 -0.50 -18.11
CA LEU A 310 1.07 0.72 -17.96
C LEU A 310 1.05 1.57 -19.22
N GLU A 311 2.19 1.74 -19.91
CA GLU A 311 2.26 2.48 -21.17
C GLU A 311 1.39 1.84 -22.24
N ASN A 312 1.43 0.51 -22.38
CA ASN A 312 0.60 -0.22 -23.33
C ASN A 312 -0.90 -0.03 -23.06
N GLU A 313 -1.32 -0.12 -21.79
CA GLU A 313 -2.72 0.11 -21.43
C GLU A 313 -3.13 1.58 -21.63
N MET A 314 -2.26 2.55 -21.30
CA MET A 314 -2.51 3.97 -21.56
C MET A 314 -2.70 4.24 -23.05
N LEU A 315 -1.80 3.76 -23.91
CA LEU A 315 -1.90 3.89 -25.37
C LEU A 315 -3.19 3.27 -25.89
N LEU A 316 -3.54 2.07 -25.41
CA LEU A 316 -4.79 1.39 -25.78
C LEU A 316 -6.02 2.22 -25.39
N ARG A 317 -6.07 2.74 -24.16
CA ARG A 317 -7.20 3.53 -23.65
C ARG A 317 -7.35 4.85 -24.39
N ILE A 318 -6.26 5.58 -24.60
CA ILE A 318 -6.25 6.83 -25.35
C ILE A 318 -6.80 6.60 -26.77
N LYS A 319 -6.30 5.56 -27.46
CA LYS A 319 -6.78 5.20 -28.79
C LYS A 319 -8.25 4.84 -28.79
N GLN A 320 -8.69 3.98 -27.87
CA GLN A 320 -10.09 3.57 -27.75
C GLN A 320 -11.04 4.74 -27.49
N GLN A 321 -10.57 5.82 -26.83
CA GLN A 321 -11.39 7.02 -26.63
C GLN A 321 -11.34 8.03 -27.78
N GLY A 322 -10.70 7.68 -28.90
CA GLY A 322 -10.62 8.53 -30.09
C GLY A 322 -9.74 9.78 -29.88
N LEU A 323 -8.73 9.67 -29.01
CA LEU A 323 -7.82 10.75 -28.68
C LEU A 323 -6.46 10.53 -29.37
N ASP A 324 -5.85 11.64 -29.78
CA ASP A 324 -4.50 11.68 -30.35
C ASP A 324 -3.56 12.36 -29.35
N ILE A 325 -3.47 11.76 -28.16
CA ILE A 325 -2.63 12.24 -27.06
C ILE A 325 -1.46 11.27 -26.89
N THR A 326 -0.24 11.80 -26.89
CA THR A 326 0.92 11.02 -26.52
C THR A 326 1.02 10.97 -24.99
N PRO A 327 0.95 9.78 -24.35
CA PRO A 327 1.17 9.67 -22.92
C PRO A 327 2.63 9.98 -22.57
N LYS A 328 2.93 10.20 -21.29
CA LYS A 328 4.30 10.28 -20.77
C LYS A 328 4.37 9.69 -19.38
N ILE A 329 5.32 8.78 -19.16
CA ILE A 329 5.59 8.21 -17.84
C ILE A 329 7.01 8.61 -17.43
N LEU A 330 7.15 9.20 -16.25
CA LEU A 330 8.45 9.55 -15.68
C LEU A 330 8.70 8.75 -14.40
N ILE A 331 9.73 7.91 -14.42
CA ILE A 331 10.28 7.29 -13.21
C ILE A 331 11.31 8.26 -12.63
N VAL A 332 10.98 8.89 -11.53
CA VAL A 332 11.82 9.91 -10.89
C VAL A 332 12.63 9.29 -9.75
N THR A 333 13.95 9.43 -9.86
CA THR A 333 14.91 8.82 -8.94
C THR A 333 16.13 9.74 -8.77
N ARG A 334 17.03 9.39 -7.85
CA ARG A 334 18.22 10.21 -7.57
C ARG A 334 19.24 10.12 -8.71
N LEU A 335 19.84 11.27 -9.04
CA LEU A 335 21.03 11.36 -9.88
C LEU A 335 22.28 11.03 -9.06
N LEU A 336 23.08 10.05 -9.51
CA LEU A 336 24.33 9.62 -8.89
C LEU A 336 25.51 9.84 -9.86
N PRO A 337 26.15 11.03 -9.84
CA PRO A 337 27.20 11.38 -10.80
C PRO A 337 28.44 10.50 -10.73
N ASP A 338 28.74 9.91 -9.57
CA ASP A 338 29.97 9.16 -9.32
C ASP A 338 29.78 7.63 -9.48
N ALA A 339 28.57 7.17 -9.85
CA ALA A 339 28.26 5.74 -10.03
C ALA A 339 28.74 5.21 -11.40
N VAL A 340 30.04 4.91 -11.50
CA VAL A 340 30.68 4.40 -12.71
C VAL A 340 30.16 2.99 -13.07
N GLY A 341 30.07 2.68 -14.37
CA GLY A 341 29.59 1.39 -14.87
C GLY A 341 28.06 1.29 -14.99
N THR A 342 27.34 2.33 -14.55
CA THR A 342 25.88 2.44 -14.60
C THR A 342 25.45 3.71 -15.35
N THR A 343 24.15 3.82 -15.64
CA THR A 343 23.54 5.04 -16.21
C THR A 343 22.99 5.97 -15.13
N CYS A 344 23.27 5.74 -13.84
CA CYS A 344 22.70 6.54 -12.73
C CYS A 344 23.14 8.02 -12.74
N GLY A 345 24.20 8.37 -13.47
CA GLY A 345 24.64 9.76 -13.70
C GLY A 345 23.94 10.47 -14.87
N GLN A 346 23.12 9.77 -15.66
CA GLN A 346 22.42 10.33 -16.82
C GLN A 346 21.06 10.91 -16.40
N ARG A 347 20.85 12.22 -16.62
CA ARG A 347 19.60 12.91 -16.23
C ARG A 347 18.34 12.23 -16.79
N LEU A 348 18.33 11.87 -18.06
CA LEU A 348 17.15 11.29 -18.72
C LEU A 348 17.56 10.04 -19.49
N GLU A 349 16.94 8.90 -19.18
CA GLU A 349 17.24 7.60 -19.77
C GLU A 349 15.95 6.94 -20.27
N LYS A 350 15.94 6.48 -21.53
CA LYS A 350 14.77 5.84 -22.11
C LYS A 350 14.57 4.43 -21.54
N VAL A 351 13.35 4.08 -21.13
CA VAL A 351 13.06 2.71 -20.69
C VAL A 351 12.98 1.76 -21.90
N ILE A 352 13.74 0.68 -21.87
CA ILE A 352 13.79 -0.36 -22.90
C ILE A 352 12.42 -1.02 -23.02
N GLY A 353 11.94 -1.13 -24.26
CA GLY A 353 10.63 -1.70 -24.58
C GLY A 353 9.47 -0.70 -24.43
N THR A 354 9.76 0.60 -24.36
CA THR A 354 8.75 1.67 -24.26
C THR A 354 9.02 2.79 -25.26
N GLU A 355 7.96 3.50 -25.66
CA GLU A 355 8.02 4.66 -26.57
C GLU A 355 7.94 6.00 -25.83
N HIS A 356 7.29 6.05 -24.67
CA HIS A 356 6.92 7.28 -23.97
C HIS A 356 7.24 7.28 -22.46
N THR A 357 8.02 6.30 -22.02
CA THR A 357 8.50 6.20 -20.64
C THR A 357 9.97 6.54 -20.54
N ASP A 358 10.34 7.41 -19.60
CA ASP A 358 11.72 7.79 -19.32
C ASP A 358 12.02 7.73 -17.81
N ILE A 359 13.26 7.41 -17.45
CA ILE A 359 13.80 7.60 -16.11
C ILE A 359 14.36 9.02 -16.03
N LEU A 360 13.84 9.82 -15.11
CA LEU A 360 14.29 11.17 -14.81
C LEU A 360 15.08 11.18 -13.49
N ARG A 361 16.32 11.64 -13.55
CA ARG A 361 17.22 11.68 -12.39
C ARG A 361 17.44 13.10 -11.92
N VAL A 362 17.11 13.34 -10.65
CA VAL A 362 17.28 14.65 -10.01
C VAL A 362 18.33 14.51 -8.88
N PRO A 363 19.32 15.42 -8.78
CA PRO A 363 20.33 15.31 -7.74
C PRO A 363 19.75 15.68 -6.37
N PHE A 364 20.23 15.00 -5.32
CA PHE A 364 20.12 15.56 -3.97
C PHE A 364 21.08 16.74 -3.84
N ARG A 365 20.69 17.76 -3.07
CA ARG A 365 21.53 18.92 -2.81
C ARG A 365 21.29 19.50 -1.42
N THR A 366 22.29 20.27 -0.97
CA THR A 366 22.22 21.13 0.21
C THR A 366 22.58 22.57 -0.22
N GLU A 367 22.68 23.48 0.74
CA GLU A 367 23.21 24.84 0.50
C GLU A 367 24.63 24.82 -0.10
N ASN A 368 25.41 23.76 0.16
CA ASN A 368 26.77 23.58 -0.34
C ASN A 368 26.85 22.94 -1.74
N GLY A 369 25.71 22.71 -2.40
CA GLY A 369 25.64 22.11 -3.74
C GLY A 369 25.19 20.65 -3.75
N ILE A 370 25.41 19.98 -4.88
CA ILE A 370 24.92 18.62 -5.13
C ILE A 370 25.66 17.55 -4.32
N LEU A 371 24.92 16.56 -3.82
CA LEU A 371 25.45 15.39 -3.12
C LEU A 371 25.70 14.26 -4.12
N ARG A 372 26.99 13.99 -4.36
CA ARG A 372 27.42 13.10 -5.44
C ARG A 372 27.48 11.61 -5.06
N LYS A 373 27.88 11.31 -3.83
CA LYS A 373 28.03 9.93 -3.32
C LYS A 373 26.68 9.26 -3.12
N TRP A 374 26.63 7.94 -3.30
CA TRP A 374 25.48 7.14 -2.86
C TRP A 374 25.25 7.29 -1.35
N ILE A 375 23.98 7.23 -0.95
CA ILE A 375 23.51 7.36 0.43
C ILE A 375 22.53 6.21 0.65
N SER A 376 22.62 5.52 1.78
CA SER A 376 21.68 4.44 2.10
C SER A 376 20.26 4.99 2.20
N ARG A 377 19.27 4.17 1.86
CA ARG A 377 17.85 4.48 2.03
C ARG A 377 17.47 4.85 3.47
N PHE A 378 18.26 4.45 4.46
CA PHE A 378 18.07 4.84 5.86
C PHE A 378 18.54 6.28 6.17
N ASP A 379 19.37 6.86 5.31
CA ASP A 379 20.04 8.16 5.56
C ASP A 379 19.53 9.28 4.62
N VAL A 380 18.52 9.01 3.79
CA VAL A 380 18.06 9.97 2.76
C VAL A 380 17.17 11.10 3.30
N TRP A 381 16.62 10.95 4.51
CA TRP A 381 15.55 11.80 5.05
C TRP A 381 15.83 13.32 4.98
N PRO A 382 17.03 13.82 5.33
CA PRO A 382 17.28 15.27 5.34
C PRO A 382 17.21 15.94 3.95
N TYR A 383 17.20 15.15 2.88
CA TYR A 383 17.28 15.65 1.51
C TYR A 383 15.94 15.64 0.78
N LEU A 384 14.93 14.93 1.30
CA LEU A 384 13.70 14.63 0.56
C LEU A 384 12.82 15.85 0.31
N GLU A 385 12.79 16.84 1.22
CA GLU A 385 12.02 18.06 1.02
C GLU A 385 12.60 18.91 -0.12
N THR A 386 13.92 19.17 -0.09
CA THR A 386 14.60 19.90 -1.18
C THR A 386 14.52 19.14 -2.50
N TYR A 387 14.65 17.80 -2.45
CA TYR A 387 14.49 16.96 -3.63
C TYR A 387 13.09 17.07 -4.23
N THR A 388 12.04 17.13 -3.41
CA THR A 388 10.65 17.32 -3.86
C THR A 388 10.50 18.63 -4.64
N GLU A 389 11.07 19.72 -4.14
CA GLU A 389 11.06 21.01 -4.82
C GLU A 389 11.76 20.97 -6.18
N ASP A 390 12.94 20.34 -6.25
CA ASP A 390 13.69 20.18 -7.49
C ASP A 390 12.94 19.28 -8.49
N VAL A 391 12.36 18.18 -8.01
CA VAL A 391 11.53 17.28 -8.83
C VAL A 391 10.33 18.01 -9.40
N ALA A 392 9.61 18.81 -8.62
CA ALA A 392 8.48 19.59 -9.13
C ALA A 392 8.89 20.50 -10.30
N ASN A 393 10.05 21.15 -10.20
CA ASN A 393 10.58 22.00 -11.27
C ASN A 393 10.96 21.20 -12.53
N GLU A 394 11.58 20.03 -12.36
CA GLU A 394 11.96 19.17 -13.48
C GLU A 394 10.74 18.55 -14.17
N LEU A 395 9.72 18.13 -13.41
CA LEU A 395 8.46 17.62 -13.95
C LEU A 395 7.75 18.66 -14.81
N MET A 396 7.69 19.92 -14.36
CA MET A 396 7.08 20.99 -15.15
C MET A 396 7.81 21.23 -16.47
N ARG A 397 9.14 21.07 -16.52
CA ARG A 397 9.93 21.15 -17.76
C ARG A 397 9.61 19.99 -18.71
N GLU A 398 9.52 18.78 -18.17
CA GLU A 398 9.37 17.56 -18.96
C GLU A 398 7.94 17.31 -19.44
N MET A 399 6.92 17.60 -18.64
CA MET A 399 5.52 17.31 -18.95
C MET A 399 4.77 18.51 -19.53
N GLN A 400 5.22 19.74 -19.23
CA GLN A 400 4.57 21.01 -19.61
C GLN A 400 3.13 21.17 -19.09
N THR A 401 2.70 20.28 -18.21
CA THR A 401 1.43 20.28 -17.50
C THR A 401 1.63 19.47 -16.21
N LYS A 402 0.66 19.53 -15.30
CA LYS A 402 0.70 18.69 -14.10
C LYS A 402 0.52 17.21 -14.45
N PRO A 403 1.06 16.28 -13.64
CA PRO A 403 0.74 14.86 -13.74
C PRO A 403 -0.75 14.60 -13.48
N ASP A 404 -1.26 13.50 -14.03
CA ASP A 404 -2.61 13.00 -13.75
C ASP A 404 -2.61 12.00 -12.58
N LEU A 405 -1.48 11.31 -12.37
CA LEU A 405 -1.25 10.38 -11.25
C LEU A 405 0.20 10.46 -10.76
N ILE A 406 0.36 10.39 -9.43
CA ILE A 406 1.65 10.26 -8.76
C ILE A 406 1.67 8.95 -7.96
N ILE A 407 2.67 8.10 -8.20
CA ILE A 407 2.84 6.81 -7.52
C ILE A 407 4.12 6.86 -6.67
N GLY A 408 3.98 6.85 -5.35
CA GLY A 408 5.08 6.67 -4.42
C GLY A 408 5.50 5.20 -4.30
N ASN A 409 6.80 4.93 -4.20
CA ASN A 409 7.35 3.61 -3.93
C ASN A 409 8.30 3.64 -2.74
N TYR A 410 8.08 2.74 -1.78
CA TYR A 410 8.81 2.70 -0.50
C TYR A 410 8.67 3.99 0.32
N SER A 411 9.21 4.02 1.53
CA SER A 411 9.02 5.11 2.49
C SER A 411 9.45 6.48 1.96
N ASP A 412 10.62 6.59 1.33
CA ASP A 412 11.16 7.84 0.79
C ASP A 412 10.39 8.31 -0.46
N GLY A 413 10.10 7.40 -1.39
CA GLY A 413 9.29 7.71 -2.57
C GLY A 413 7.85 8.06 -2.22
N ASN A 414 7.27 7.41 -1.20
CA ASN A 414 5.95 7.72 -0.68
C ASN A 414 5.90 9.12 -0.04
N LEU A 415 6.91 9.50 0.75
CA LEU A 415 6.97 10.84 1.33
C LEU A 415 7.09 11.92 0.26
N VAL A 416 7.99 11.73 -0.73
CA VAL A 416 8.12 12.67 -1.86
C VAL A 416 6.83 12.74 -2.68
N ALA A 417 6.18 11.60 -2.93
CA ALA A 417 4.88 11.55 -3.61
C ALA A 417 3.80 12.32 -2.85
N THR A 418 3.75 12.20 -1.51
CA THR A 418 2.81 12.95 -0.66
C THR A 418 3.01 14.46 -0.81
N LEU A 419 4.26 14.93 -0.70
CA LEU A 419 4.57 16.36 -0.83
C LEU A 419 4.23 16.89 -2.23
N LEU A 420 4.56 16.13 -3.29
CA LEU A 420 4.24 16.51 -4.67
C LEU A 420 2.74 16.52 -4.96
N ALA A 421 2.02 15.48 -4.54
CA ALA A 421 0.58 15.34 -4.76
C ALA A 421 -0.18 16.48 -4.07
N HIS A 422 0.20 16.81 -2.83
CA HIS A 422 -0.36 17.95 -2.10
C HIS A 422 -0.09 19.27 -2.84
N LYS A 423 1.14 19.49 -3.28
CA LYS A 423 1.56 20.73 -3.96
C LYS A 423 0.87 20.92 -5.32
N LEU A 424 0.68 19.85 -6.08
CA LEU A 424 0.19 19.90 -7.46
C LEU A 424 -1.31 19.62 -7.58
N GLY A 425 -1.98 19.17 -6.50
CA GLY A 425 -3.38 18.77 -6.52
C GLY A 425 -3.63 17.63 -7.52
N VAL A 426 -2.92 16.52 -7.30
CA VAL A 426 -2.91 15.33 -8.17
C VAL A 426 -3.25 14.09 -7.36
N THR A 427 -3.95 13.14 -7.98
CA THR A 427 -4.27 11.85 -7.34
C THR A 427 -2.99 11.10 -6.97
N GLN A 428 -2.95 10.59 -5.74
CA GLN A 428 -1.82 9.88 -5.18
C GLN A 428 -2.11 8.39 -5.00
N CYS A 429 -1.15 7.56 -5.42
CA CYS A 429 -1.03 6.16 -5.07
C CYS A 429 0.26 5.94 -4.28
N THR A 430 0.24 5.01 -3.33
CA THR A 430 1.47 4.55 -2.65
C THR A 430 1.59 3.04 -2.71
N ILE A 431 2.82 2.57 -2.91
CA ILE A 431 3.20 1.16 -2.87
C ILE A 431 4.34 1.03 -1.86
N ALA A 432 4.11 0.31 -0.76
CA ALA A 432 5.13 0.21 0.30
C ALA A 432 6.34 -0.63 -0.13
N HIS A 433 6.12 -1.70 -0.89
CA HIS A 433 7.08 -2.80 -1.16
C HIS A 433 7.51 -3.57 0.09
N ALA A 434 7.89 -2.87 1.16
CA ALA A 434 8.15 -3.41 2.48
C ALA A 434 7.95 -2.32 3.56
N LEU A 435 7.48 -2.72 4.73
CA LEU A 435 7.44 -1.87 5.92
C LEU A 435 8.45 -2.37 6.96
N GLU A 436 9.51 -1.59 7.19
CA GLU A 436 10.69 -2.04 7.95
C GLU A 436 10.37 -2.37 9.41
N LYS A 437 9.32 -1.79 9.99
CA LYS A 437 8.86 -2.10 11.36
C LYS A 437 8.60 -3.59 11.59
N THR A 438 8.16 -4.31 10.55
CA THR A 438 7.94 -5.76 10.63
C THR A 438 9.19 -6.60 10.35
N LYS A 439 10.16 -6.04 9.63
CA LYS A 439 11.44 -6.70 9.31
C LYS A 439 12.46 -6.60 10.42
N TYR A 440 12.33 -5.56 11.26
CA TYR A 440 13.13 -5.35 12.46
C TYR A 440 12.21 -5.46 13.67
N PRO A 441 12.01 -6.67 14.24
CA PRO A 441 11.10 -6.87 15.36
C PRO A 441 11.45 -5.95 16.53
N ASN A 442 10.42 -5.31 17.09
CA ASN A 442 10.54 -4.41 18.24
C ASN A 442 11.39 -3.15 17.99
N SER A 443 11.59 -2.80 16.71
CA SER A 443 12.26 -1.55 16.32
C SER A 443 11.48 -0.30 16.71
N ASP A 444 10.18 -0.43 16.97
CA ASP A 444 9.35 0.63 17.50
C ASP A 444 9.62 0.87 19.00
N ILE A 445 9.46 -0.15 19.83
CA ILE A 445 9.63 -0.04 21.28
C ILE A 445 11.10 0.18 21.67
N TYR A 446 12.07 -0.45 20.99
CA TYR A 446 13.50 -0.29 21.26
C TYR A 446 14.18 0.67 20.29
N LEU A 447 13.51 1.76 19.93
CA LEU A 447 13.95 2.73 18.93
C LEU A 447 15.40 3.19 19.12
N ASP A 448 15.82 3.53 20.34
CA ASP A 448 17.17 4.00 20.65
C ASP A 448 18.29 3.06 20.16
N LYS A 449 18.04 1.74 20.14
CA LYS A 449 19.02 0.75 19.67
C LYS A 449 19.20 0.77 18.16
N PHE A 450 18.20 1.22 17.43
CA PHE A 450 18.16 1.19 15.97
C PHE A 450 18.37 2.58 15.35
N ASP A 451 17.95 3.65 16.04
CA ASP A 451 17.80 4.96 15.41
C ASP A 451 19.13 5.59 14.99
N SER A 452 20.22 5.28 15.70
CA SER A 452 21.58 5.74 15.34
C SER A 452 22.11 5.18 14.01
N GLN A 453 21.57 4.05 13.55
CA GLN A 453 22.01 3.36 12.32
C GLN A 453 20.94 3.36 11.22
N TYR A 454 19.67 3.21 11.59
CA TYR A 454 18.57 2.99 10.65
C TYR A 454 17.60 4.19 10.56
N HIS A 455 17.70 5.15 11.49
CA HIS A 455 16.85 6.34 11.52
C HIS A 455 15.34 6.02 11.42
N PHE A 456 14.90 5.00 12.15
CA PHE A 456 13.51 4.53 12.13
C PHE A 456 12.51 5.56 12.67
N SER A 457 12.95 6.51 13.50
CA SER A 457 12.14 7.65 13.90
C SER A 457 11.63 8.41 12.68
N CYS A 458 12.52 8.69 11.72
CA CYS A 458 12.19 9.35 10.46
C CYS A 458 11.35 8.43 9.56
N GLN A 459 11.76 7.17 9.41
CA GLN A 459 11.09 6.25 8.50
C GLN A 459 9.63 5.96 8.92
N PHE A 460 9.39 5.63 10.19
CA PHE A 460 8.04 5.33 10.67
C PHE A 460 7.13 6.57 10.65
N THR A 461 7.70 7.76 10.87
CA THR A 461 6.98 9.03 10.68
C THR A 461 6.58 9.20 9.21
N ALA A 462 7.51 8.98 8.28
CA ALA A 462 7.25 9.08 6.85
C ALA A 462 6.19 8.07 6.37
N ASP A 463 6.25 6.84 6.86
CA ASP A 463 5.27 5.80 6.56
C ASP A 463 3.87 6.20 7.03
N LEU A 464 3.73 6.71 8.27
CA LEU A 464 2.46 7.17 8.83
C LEU A 464 1.87 8.36 8.05
N ILE A 465 2.72 9.32 7.66
CA ILE A 465 2.32 10.46 6.84
C ILE A 465 1.75 9.95 5.52
N ALA A 466 2.51 9.11 4.81
CA ALA A 466 2.13 8.70 3.47
C ALA A 466 0.92 7.77 3.44
N MET A 467 0.82 6.80 4.36
CA MET A 467 -0.32 5.87 4.40
C MET A 467 -1.66 6.57 4.65
N ASN A 468 -1.66 7.67 5.41
CA ASN A 468 -2.87 8.43 5.69
C ASN A 468 -3.15 9.49 4.62
N HIS A 469 -2.11 10.10 4.04
CA HIS A 469 -2.27 11.16 3.05
C HIS A 469 -2.73 10.67 1.67
N THR A 470 -2.31 9.47 1.25
CA THR A 470 -2.60 8.95 -0.09
C THR A 470 -4.10 8.72 -0.35
N ASP A 471 -4.52 8.86 -1.61
CA ASP A 471 -5.90 8.56 -2.04
C ASP A 471 -6.17 7.06 -2.07
N PHE A 472 -5.19 6.26 -2.51
CA PHE A 472 -5.26 4.80 -2.47
C PHE A 472 -3.88 4.14 -2.28
N ILE A 473 -3.92 2.90 -1.79
CA ILE A 473 -2.76 2.06 -1.50
C ILE A 473 -2.88 0.80 -2.35
N ILE A 474 -1.83 0.48 -3.10
CA ILE A 474 -1.69 -0.81 -3.75
C ILE A 474 -0.78 -1.71 -2.91
N THR A 475 -1.25 -2.93 -2.65
CA THR A 475 -0.44 -4.00 -2.07
C THR A 475 -0.36 -5.20 -2.99
N SER A 476 0.71 -5.97 -2.88
CA SER A 476 0.90 -7.17 -3.71
C SER A 476 0.07 -8.35 -3.20
N THR A 477 -0.20 -8.39 -1.90
CA THR A 477 -0.88 -9.51 -1.24
C THR A 477 -1.82 -9.05 -0.12
N PHE A 478 -2.75 -9.93 0.27
CA PHE A 478 -3.56 -9.77 1.46
C PHE A 478 -2.71 -9.77 2.75
N GLN A 479 -1.67 -10.61 2.79
CA GLN A 479 -0.75 -10.73 3.93
C GLN A 479 -0.08 -9.39 4.26
N GLU A 480 0.27 -8.61 3.23
CA GLU A 480 0.85 -7.28 3.39
C GLU A 480 -0.08 -6.34 4.18
N ILE A 481 -1.40 -6.43 3.99
CA ILE A 481 -2.37 -5.58 4.70
C ILE A 481 -2.67 -6.16 6.08
N ALA A 482 -3.26 -7.36 6.14
CA ALA A 482 -3.89 -7.92 7.33
C ALA A 482 -3.39 -9.32 7.67
N GLY A 483 -2.25 -9.72 7.11
CA GLY A 483 -1.57 -10.94 7.51
C GLY A 483 -2.38 -12.20 7.23
N SER A 484 -2.32 -13.13 8.17
CA SER A 484 -3.10 -14.36 8.15
C SER A 484 -4.02 -14.41 9.37
N LYS A 485 -4.71 -15.54 9.59
CA LYS A 485 -5.42 -15.76 10.86
C LYS A 485 -4.45 -15.66 12.05
N ASP A 486 -3.22 -16.12 11.85
CA ASP A 486 -2.26 -16.39 12.90
C ASP A 486 -1.12 -15.36 13.00
N SER A 487 -0.89 -14.60 11.95
CA SER A 487 0.16 -13.58 11.88
C SER A 487 -0.42 -12.22 11.54
N VAL A 488 0.13 -11.18 12.15
CA VAL A 488 -0.23 -9.77 11.90
C VAL A 488 0.27 -9.34 10.52
N GLY A 489 -0.53 -8.55 9.82
CA GLY A 489 -0.11 -7.93 8.55
C GLY A 489 0.93 -6.83 8.70
N GLN A 490 1.57 -6.42 7.59
CA GLN A 490 2.56 -5.34 7.65
C GLN A 490 1.90 -4.01 7.99
N TYR A 491 0.87 -3.59 7.24
CA TYR A 491 0.10 -2.39 7.58
C TYR A 491 -0.65 -2.56 8.90
N GLU A 492 -1.22 -3.73 9.18
CA GLU A 492 -1.90 -4.00 10.45
C GLU A 492 -1.01 -3.75 11.68
N SER A 493 0.29 -4.04 11.58
CA SER A 493 1.24 -3.76 12.67
C SER A 493 1.41 -2.26 12.96
N HIS A 494 0.94 -1.37 12.07
CA HIS A 494 0.95 0.09 12.22
C HIS A 494 -0.39 0.65 12.73
N ILE A 495 -1.40 -0.21 13.02
CA ILE A 495 -2.65 0.24 13.65
C ILE A 495 -2.33 0.91 14.99
N ALA A 496 -1.56 0.23 15.84
CA ALA A 496 -1.21 0.71 17.17
C ALA A 496 0.23 0.32 17.52
N PHE A 497 1.05 1.31 17.86
CA PHE A 497 2.42 1.11 18.33
C PHE A 497 2.93 2.36 19.04
N THR A 498 4.11 2.29 19.64
CA THR A 498 4.70 3.41 20.37
C THR A 498 6.19 3.51 20.10
N LEU A 499 6.67 4.73 20.01
CA LEU A 499 8.07 5.10 19.96
C LEU A 499 8.37 5.85 21.26
N PRO A 500 8.91 5.18 22.31
CA PRO A 500 9.19 5.81 23.58
C PRO A 500 9.98 7.11 23.41
N ASP A 501 9.68 8.11 24.25
CA ASP A 501 10.26 9.46 24.21
C ASP A 501 9.99 10.29 22.95
N LEU A 502 9.23 9.76 21.96
CA LEU A 502 8.86 10.47 20.74
C LEU A 502 7.35 10.70 20.62
N TYR A 503 6.57 9.64 20.32
CA TYR A 503 5.11 9.70 20.25
C TYR A 503 4.48 8.30 20.32
N ARG A 504 3.19 8.26 20.62
CA ARG A 504 2.37 7.05 20.62
C ARG A 504 1.39 7.09 19.45
N VAL A 505 1.20 5.97 18.77
CA VAL A 505 0.23 5.80 17.69
C VAL A 505 -0.91 4.95 18.21
N VAL A 506 -2.05 5.60 18.48
CA VAL A 506 -3.25 4.96 19.03
C VAL A 506 -4.10 4.35 17.93
N HIS A 507 -4.18 5.04 16.79
CA HIS A 507 -4.82 4.52 15.58
C HIS A 507 -4.11 5.10 14.35
N GLY A 508 -3.09 4.41 13.87
CA GLY A 508 -2.23 4.84 12.75
C GLY A 508 -2.79 4.55 11.37
N ILE A 509 -3.50 3.43 11.20
CA ILE A 509 -4.14 3.01 9.95
C ILE A 509 -5.28 2.05 10.29
N ASP A 510 -6.22 1.84 9.36
CA ASP A 510 -7.25 0.81 9.46
C ASP A 510 -7.13 -0.15 8.28
N VAL A 511 -6.97 -1.45 8.54
CA VAL A 511 -6.92 -2.47 7.48
C VAL A 511 -8.21 -2.60 6.69
N PHE A 512 -9.32 -2.08 7.23
CA PHE A 512 -10.61 -2.02 6.55
C PHE A 512 -10.77 -0.75 5.70
N ASP A 513 -9.80 0.16 5.68
CA ASP A 513 -9.90 1.38 4.89
C ASP A 513 -10.14 1.06 3.39
N PRO A 514 -11.19 1.62 2.76
CA PRO A 514 -11.47 1.44 1.34
C PRO A 514 -10.37 1.91 0.39
N LYS A 515 -9.33 2.58 0.90
CA LYS A 515 -8.15 2.96 0.11
C LYS A 515 -7.24 1.77 -0.23
N PHE A 516 -7.32 0.65 0.50
CA PHE A 516 -6.52 -0.54 0.22
C PHE A 516 -7.04 -1.36 -0.96
N ASN A 517 -6.17 -1.63 -1.93
CA ASN A 517 -6.45 -2.45 -3.11
C ASN A 517 -5.31 -3.44 -3.38
N ILE A 518 -5.64 -4.73 -3.50
CA ILE A 518 -4.66 -5.76 -3.84
C ILE A 518 -4.55 -5.84 -5.37
N VAL A 519 -3.37 -5.51 -5.89
CA VAL A 519 -3.02 -5.66 -7.31
C VAL A 519 -1.70 -6.42 -7.37
N SER A 520 -1.80 -7.73 -7.55
CA SER A 520 -0.63 -8.61 -7.51
C SER A 520 0.24 -8.40 -8.75
N PRO A 521 1.56 -8.24 -8.59
CA PRO A 521 2.49 -8.14 -9.72
C PRO A 521 2.66 -9.49 -10.42
N GLY A 522 3.38 -9.46 -11.54
CA GLY A 522 3.87 -10.64 -12.23
C GLY A 522 5.38 -10.53 -12.49
N ALA A 523 5.87 -11.44 -13.32
CA ALA A 523 7.21 -11.38 -13.89
C ALA A 523 7.08 -11.26 -15.41
N ASP A 524 8.03 -10.59 -16.07
CA ASP A 524 8.06 -10.50 -17.52
C ASP A 524 8.13 -11.91 -18.15
N MET A 525 7.07 -12.28 -18.88
CA MET A 525 6.93 -13.61 -19.50
C MET A 525 7.83 -13.81 -20.73
N THR A 526 8.49 -12.75 -21.20
CA THR A 526 9.55 -12.86 -22.21
C THR A 526 10.89 -13.27 -21.61
N VAL A 527 11.09 -12.98 -20.32
CA VAL A 527 12.29 -13.34 -19.55
C VAL A 527 12.09 -14.66 -18.81
N TYR A 528 10.96 -14.82 -18.10
CA TYR A 528 10.66 -16.00 -17.29
C TYR A 528 9.57 -16.84 -17.95
N PHE A 529 9.94 -18.03 -18.42
CA PHE A 529 9.04 -18.98 -19.08
C PHE A 529 9.35 -20.43 -18.66
N PRO A 530 8.42 -21.38 -18.84
CA PRO A 530 8.63 -22.77 -18.47
C PRO A 530 9.89 -23.39 -19.12
N TYR A 531 10.73 -24.05 -18.31
CA TYR A 531 11.99 -24.67 -18.77
C TYR A 531 11.81 -25.74 -19.85
N THR A 532 10.59 -26.27 -19.99
CA THR A 532 10.16 -27.27 -20.97
C THR A 532 9.96 -26.70 -22.38
N GLU A 533 9.88 -25.37 -22.54
CA GLU A 533 9.78 -24.73 -23.86
C GLU A 533 11.15 -24.63 -24.53
N THR A 534 11.64 -25.77 -25.04
CA THR A 534 13.01 -25.90 -25.59
C THR A 534 13.34 -24.89 -26.68
N ASP A 535 12.36 -24.51 -27.50
CA ASP A 535 12.56 -23.56 -28.61
C ASP A 535 12.83 -22.12 -28.14
N LYS A 536 12.42 -21.78 -26.91
CA LYS A 536 12.68 -20.46 -26.31
C LYS A 536 13.96 -20.43 -25.48
N ARG A 537 14.59 -21.58 -25.20
CA ARG A 537 15.77 -21.65 -24.33
C ARG A 537 16.95 -20.92 -24.96
N LEU A 538 17.56 -20.04 -24.18
CA LEU A 538 18.72 -19.24 -24.60
C LEU A 538 20.01 -20.07 -24.45
N THR A 539 20.20 -21.04 -25.34
CA THR A 539 21.34 -21.99 -25.28
C THR A 539 22.71 -21.33 -25.45
N ALA A 540 22.74 -20.10 -25.99
CA ALA A 540 23.96 -19.30 -26.09
C ALA A 540 24.60 -18.99 -24.72
N PHE A 541 23.81 -18.91 -23.64
CA PHE A 541 24.33 -18.67 -22.29
C PHE A 541 24.83 -19.93 -21.58
N HIS A 542 24.66 -21.11 -22.16
CA HIS A 542 25.02 -22.35 -21.47
C HIS A 542 26.49 -22.41 -21.07
N SER A 543 27.42 -21.95 -21.93
CA SER A 543 28.85 -21.94 -21.58
C SER A 543 29.17 -20.99 -20.42
N GLU A 544 28.52 -19.83 -20.38
CA GLU A 544 28.70 -18.85 -19.29
C GLU A 544 28.09 -19.37 -17.99
N ILE A 545 26.92 -20.02 -18.06
CA ILE A 545 26.26 -20.63 -16.90
C ILE A 545 27.05 -21.85 -16.39
N GLU A 546 27.60 -22.67 -17.29
CA GLU A 546 28.44 -23.81 -16.90
C GLU A 546 29.73 -23.35 -16.23
N GLU A 547 30.35 -22.27 -16.70
CA GLU A 547 31.49 -21.65 -16.03
C GLU A 547 31.07 -21.15 -14.63
N LEU A 548 29.98 -20.40 -14.54
CA LEU A 548 29.51 -19.84 -13.27
C LEU A 548 29.15 -20.91 -12.21
N LEU A 549 28.65 -22.08 -12.65
CA LEU A 549 28.18 -23.14 -11.75
C LEU A 549 29.22 -24.22 -11.45
N TYR A 550 30.11 -24.51 -12.41
CA TYR A 550 30.97 -25.71 -12.39
C TYR A 550 32.46 -25.43 -12.61
N SER A 551 32.87 -24.16 -12.76
CA SER A 551 34.29 -23.79 -12.85
C SER A 551 34.99 -24.03 -11.51
N ASP A 552 36.20 -24.58 -11.56
CA ASP A 552 37.07 -24.75 -10.38
C ASP A 552 37.83 -23.46 -10.01
N VAL A 553 37.54 -22.33 -10.68
CA VAL A 553 38.29 -21.07 -10.54
C VAL A 553 37.65 -20.16 -9.50
N GLU A 554 38.21 -20.07 -8.29
CA GLU A 554 37.74 -19.08 -7.32
C GLU A 554 38.17 -17.64 -7.68
N ASN A 555 37.22 -16.70 -7.68
CA ASN A 555 37.45 -15.28 -7.91
C ASN A 555 36.37 -14.41 -7.22
N ASP A 556 36.35 -13.10 -7.49
CA ASP A 556 35.37 -12.18 -6.89
C ASP A 556 33.93 -12.36 -7.42
N GLU A 557 33.73 -13.10 -8.52
CA GLU A 557 32.44 -13.41 -9.14
C GLU A 557 31.83 -14.71 -8.58
N HIS A 558 32.66 -15.72 -8.30
CA HIS A 558 32.24 -17.00 -7.71
C HIS A 558 33.32 -17.61 -6.80
N ILE A 559 32.90 -18.06 -5.62
CA ILE A 559 33.77 -18.63 -4.57
C ILE A 559 33.20 -19.99 -4.19
N GLU A 560 34.04 -21.03 -4.11
CA GLU A 560 33.64 -22.34 -3.61
C GLU A 560 33.21 -22.19 -2.14
N GLY A 561 32.00 -22.62 -1.80
CA GLY A 561 31.51 -22.55 -0.43
C GLY A 561 32.39 -23.39 0.48
N GLN A 562 33.39 -22.78 1.13
CA GLN A 562 34.24 -23.45 2.11
C GLN A 562 33.36 -24.20 3.12
N GLU A 563 33.72 -25.45 3.39
CA GLU A 563 33.11 -26.36 4.37
C GLU A 563 32.84 -25.69 5.74
N GLN A 564 31.75 -24.95 5.88
CA GLN A 564 31.12 -24.62 7.17
C GLN A 564 29.84 -25.44 7.39
N ALA A 565 29.60 -26.47 6.58
CA ALA A 565 28.45 -27.37 6.73
C ALA A 565 28.63 -28.46 7.81
N ASN A 566 29.84 -28.65 8.37
CA ASN A 566 30.09 -29.71 9.37
C ASN A 566 30.20 -29.24 10.84
N HIS A 567 30.05 -27.94 11.13
CA HIS A 567 30.09 -27.43 12.52
C HIS A 567 28.74 -26.90 13.07
N LEU A 568 27.67 -26.93 12.29
CA LEU A 568 26.32 -26.48 12.72
C LEU A 568 25.35 -27.62 13.08
N PHE A 569 25.75 -28.89 12.95
CA PHE A 569 24.88 -30.05 13.28
C PHE A 569 25.45 -31.06 14.30
N ASN A 570 26.60 -30.80 14.91
CA ASN A 570 27.11 -31.61 16.03
C ASN A 570 27.44 -30.71 17.23
N GLY A 571 26.43 -30.44 18.07
CA GLY A 571 26.66 -30.05 19.46
C GLY A 571 27.16 -31.26 20.27
N PRO A 572 28.03 -31.07 21.28
CA PRO A 572 28.55 -32.17 22.08
C PRO A 572 27.42 -32.82 22.89
N SER A 573 27.46 -34.15 22.92
CA SER A 573 26.59 -35.09 23.64
C SER A 573 26.30 -34.74 25.09
#